data_AF-A0A3D2N109-F1
#
_entry.id   AF-A0A3D2N109-F1
#
_cell.length_a   1.000
_cell.length_b   1.000
_cell.length_c   1.000
_cell.angle_alpha   90.00
_cell.angle_beta   90.00
_cell.angle_gamma   90.00
#
_symmetry.space_group_name_H-M   'P 1'
#
loop_
_entity.id
_entity.type
_entity.pdbx_description
1 polymer ?
#
loop_
_entity_poly.entity_id
_entity_poly.type
_entity_poly.pdbx_seq_one_letter_code
_entity_poly.pdbx_strand_id
1 'polypeptide(L)' 'KLIDRAPERVLQRAVKGMLPRNPLGRAMFRKLKIYSGPTHPHEAQQPQALTI' A
#
# COMPACT_ATOMS: atom_id res chain seq x y z
N LYS A 1 -19.69 -3.48 -2.34
CA LYS A 1 -19.19 -4.52 -3.29
C LYS A 1 -17.75 -4.32 -3.82
N LEU A 2 -17.01 -3.26 -3.45
CA LEU A 2 -15.56 -3.16 -3.75
C LEU A 2 -14.71 -3.52 -2.53
N ILE A 3 -15.13 -3.10 -1.34
CA ILE A 3 -14.56 -3.52 -0.04
C ILE A 3 -14.65 -5.05 0.11
N ASP A 4 -15.80 -5.63 -0.23
CA ASP A 4 -16.04 -7.07 -0.07
C ASP A 4 -15.21 -7.97 -1.00
N ARG A 5 -14.72 -7.42 -2.12
CA ARG A 5 -13.98 -8.19 -3.15
C ARG A 5 -12.49 -7.90 -3.17
N ALA A 6 -12.08 -6.69 -2.82
CA ALA A 6 -10.69 -6.26 -2.83
C ALA A 6 -10.50 -5.04 -1.93
N PRO A 7 -10.53 -5.22 -0.59
CA PRO A 7 -10.45 -4.10 0.36
C PRO A 7 -9.16 -3.29 0.19
N GLU A 8 -8.07 -3.96 -0.20
CA GLU A 8 -6.75 -3.38 -0.47
C GLU A 8 -6.79 -2.26 -1.53
N ARG A 9 -7.68 -2.38 -2.52
CA ARG A 9 -7.76 -1.42 -3.63
C ARG A 9 -8.30 -0.06 -3.19
N VAL A 10 -9.05 0.00 -2.10
CA VAL A 10 -9.57 1.27 -1.56
C VAL A 10 -8.42 2.13 -1.07
N LEU A 11 -7.56 1.56 -0.21
CA LEU A 11 -6.36 2.23 0.30
C LEU A 11 -5.35 2.54 -0.81
N GLN A 12 -5.11 1.59 -1.73
CA GLN A 12 -4.23 1.83 -2.87
C GLN A 12 -4.67 3.02 -3.72
N ARG A 13 -5.98 3.17 -3.97
CA ARG A 13 -6.52 4.31 -4.73
C ARG A 13 -6.39 5.62 -3.98
N ALA A 14 -6.66 5.64 -2.68
CA ALA A 14 -6.51 6.82 -1.84
C ALA A 14 -5.06 7.33 -1.86
N VAL A 15 -4.09 6.45 -1.57
CA VAL A 15 -2.67 6.84 -1.55
C VAL A 15 -2.16 7.23 -2.94
N LYS A 16 -2.59 6.52 -3.99
CA LYS A 16 -2.24 6.90 -5.38
C LYS A 16 -2.76 8.29 -5.76
N GLY A 17 -3.92 8.70 -5.24
CA GLY A 17 -4.48 10.03 -5.45
C GLY A 17 -3.71 11.14 -4.73
N MET A 18 -3.02 10.81 -3.63
CA MET A 18 -2.19 11.75 -2.87
C MET A 18 -0.77 11.92 -3.43
N LEU A 19 -0.34 11.06 -4.36
CA LEU A 19 1.00 11.11 -4.97
C LEU A 19 1.04 11.96 -6.24
N PRO A 20 2.20 12.59 -6.56
CA PRO A 20 2.38 13.37 -7.77
C PRO A 20 2.20 12.50 -9.03
N ARG A 21 1.55 13.04 -10.06
CA ARG A 21 1.21 12.31 -11.29
C ARG A 21 2.36 12.31 -12.31
N ASN A 22 3.54 11.84 -11.90
CA ASN A 22 4.76 11.76 -12.71
C ASN A 22 5.43 10.37 -12.60
N PRO A 23 6.49 10.09 -13.37
CA PRO A 23 7.21 8.81 -13.29
C PRO A 23 7.75 8.50 -11.88
N LEU A 24 8.18 9.53 -11.14
CA LEU A 24 8.64 9.40 -9.76
C LEU A 24 7.51 8.93 -8.83
N GLY A 25 6.32 9.52 -8.92
CA GLY A 25 5.15 9.13 -8.14
C GLY A 25 4.73 7.68 -8.43
N ARG A 26 4.86 7.22 -9.68
CA ARG A 26 4.68 5.79 -10.01
C ARG A 26 5.75 4.90 -9.37
N ALA A 27 6.99 5.37 -9.27
CA ALA A 27 8.06 4.66 -8.57
C ALA A 27 7.80 4.60 -7.06
N MET A 28 7.35 5.71 -6.46
CA MET A 28 6.95 5.76 -5.04
C MET A 28 5.78 4.82 -4.76
N PHE A 29 4.75 4.84 -5.58
CA PHE A 29 3.58 3.96 -5.42
C PHE A 29 3.96 2.47 -5.46
N ARG A 30 4.96 2.08 -6.26
CA ARG A 30 5.44 0.68 -6.32
C ARG A 30 6.06 0.17 -5.00
N LYS A 31 6.56 1.07 -4.15
CA LYS A 31 7.12 0.74 -2.83
C LYS A 31 6.05 0.43 -1.79
N LEU A 32 4.82 0.92 -1.97
CA LEU A 32 3.72 0.66 -1.07
C LEU A 32 3.19 -0.77 -1.24
N LYS A 33 3.13 -1.53 -0.14
CA LYS A 33 2.58 -2.89 -0.08
C LYS A 33 1.45 -2.90 0.93
N ILE A 34 0.24 -3.22 0.46
CA ILE A 34 -0.98 -3.26 1.28
C ILE A 34 -1.50 -4.69 1.22
N TYR A 35 -1.81 -5.25 2.39
CA TYR A 35 -2.36 -6.58 2.55
C TYR A 35 -3.71 -6.48 3.25
N SER A 36 -4.64 -7.36 2.88
CA SER A 36 -5.98 -7.41 3.49
C SER A 36 -6.00 -8.06 4.88
N GLY A 37 -4.99 -8.87 5.20
CA GLY A 37 -4.83 -9.54 6.49
C GLY A 37 -3.72 -8.96 7.38
N PRO A 38 -3.51 -9.52 8.58
CA PRO A 38 -2.53 -9.02 9.55
C PRO A 38 -1.08 -9.37 9.20
N THR A 39 -0.85 -10.21 8.19
CA THR A 39 0.48 -10.73 7.84
C THR A 39 0.99 -10.19 6.51
N HIS A 40 2.31 -10.10 6.40
CA HIS A 40 3.03 -9.75 5.17
C HIS A 40 4.23 -10.68 4.94
N PRO A 41 4.58 -11.02 3.70
CA PRO A 41 5.71 -11.90 3.38
C PRO A 41 7.09 -11.20 3.44
N HIS A 42 7.20 -10.07 4.16
CA HIS A 42 8.38 -9.19 4.17
C HIS A 42 9.29 -9.39 5.40
N GLU A 43 9.30 -10.59 5.98
CA GLU A 43 10.11 -10.91 7.16
C GLU A 43 11.61 -10.64 6.95
N ALA A 44 12.13 -10.90 5.75
CA ALA A 44 13.53 -10.65 5.40
C ALA A 44 13.95 -9.17 5.48
N GLN A 45 12.99 -8.24 5.42
CA GLN A 45 13.26 -6.78 5.43
C GLN A 45 13.30 -6.20 6.86
N GLN A 46 13.07 -7.03 7.89
CA GLN A 46 13.00 -6.62 9.30
C GLN A 46 12.17 -5.34 9.51
N PRO A 47 10.89 -5.34 9.12
CA PRO A 47 10.05 -4.15 9.21
C PRO A 47 9.88 -3.71 10.67
N GLN A 48 10.06 -2.41 10.90
CA GLN A 48 9.85 -1.79 12.21
C GLN A 48 8.41 -1.30 12.32
N ALA A 49 7.75 -1.63 13.43
CA ALA A 49 6.43 -1.11 13.72
C ALA A 49 6.50 0.39 14.00
N LEU A 50 5.71 1.17 13.27
CA LEU A 50 5.56 2.61 13.47
C LEU A 50 4.24 2.87 14.22
N THR A 51 4.31 3.49 15.39
CA THR A 51 3.16 4.14 16.04
C THR A 51 2.98 5.53 15.44
N ILE A 52 1.82 5.79 14.83
CA ILE A 52 1.42 7.06 14.21
C ILE A 52 0.59 7.87 15.19
#